data_AF-A0A177R0W7-F1
#
_entry.id   AF-A0A177R0W7-F1
#
_cell.length_a   1.000
_cell.length_b   1.000
_cell.length_c   1.000
_cell.angle_alpha   90.00
_cell.angle_beta   90.00
_cell.angle_gamma   90.00
#
_symmetry.space_group_name_H-M   'P 1'
#
loop_
_entity.id
_entity.type
_entity.pdbx_description
1 polymer ?
#
loop_
_entity_poly.entity_id
_entity_poly.type
_entity_poly.pdbx_seq_one_letter_code
_entity_poly.pdbx_strand_id
1 'polypeptide(L)'
;MHLKLDEEIVQVETRIAGRKHRLTQAGKATGKRALDTLASPVTLAGALALGFAAGGGLAHKRRNGGHHERRKPATAGKSGIAGLLVSGAMWFVRSQYGGPAGLARVLAAKFSKKGS
;
A
#
# COMPACT_ATOMS: atom_id res chain seq x y z
N MET A 1 -32.04 -40.65 -20.40
CA MET A 1 -31.23 -40.29 -19.21
C MET A 1 -30.70 -38.85 -19.22
N HIS A 2 -30.81 -38.07 -20.31
CA HIS A 2 -30.31 -36.69 -20.39
C HIS A 2 -31.04 -35.65 -19.51
N LEU A 3 -32.36 -35.74 -19.37
CA LEU A 3 -33.17 -34.74 -18.64
C LEU A 3 -32.83 -34.58 -17.15
N LYS A 4 -32.34 -35.64 -16.49
CA LYS A 4 -31.93 -35.59 -15.07
C LYS A 4 -30.64 -34.81 -14.86
N LEU A 5 -29.74 -34.82 -15.86
CA LEU A 5 -28.46 -34.13 -15.79
C LEU A 5 -28.67 -32.61 -15.87
N ASP A 6 -29.58 -32.18 -16.75
CA ASP A 6 -29.91 -30.75 -16.91
C ASP A 6 -30.54 -30.18 -15.63
N GLU A 7 -31.36 -30.97 -14.93
CA GLU A 7 -32.00 -30.56 -13.67
C GLU A 7 -30.97 -30.40 -12.53
N GLU A 8 -29.99 -31.30 -12.45
CA GLU A 8 -28.87 -31.18 -11.50
C GLU A 8 -27.99 -29.96 -11.81
N ILE A 9 -27.73 -29.68 -13.10
CA ILE A 9 -26.95 -28.51 -13.52
C ILE A 9 -27.63 -27.22 -13.07
N VAL A 10 -28.94 -27.08 -13.31
CA VAL A 10 -29.71 -25.90 -12.91
C VAL A 10 -29.71 -25.72 -11.39
N GLN A 11 -29.80 -26.80 -10.61
CA GLN A 11 -29.71 -26.73 -9.14
C GLN A 11 -28.32 -26.30 -8.65
N VAL A 12 -27.26 -26.74 -9.32
CA VAL A 12 -25.90 -26.33 -8.99
C VAL A 12 -25.67 -24.87 -9.36
N GLU A 13 -26.12 -24.42 -10.53
CA GLU A 13 -26.01 -23.04 -10.99
C GLU A 13 -26.73 -22.06 -10.07
N THR A 14 -27.97 -22.35 -9.69
CA THR A 14 -28.73 -21.52 -8.74
C THR A 14 -28.03 -21.42 -7.39
N ARG A 15 -27.43 -22.52 -6.90
CA ARG A 15 -26.64 -22.53 -5.67
C ARG A 15 -25.33 -21.74 -5.80
N ILE A 16 -24.68 -21.75 -6.96
CA ILE A 16 -23.46 -20.96 -7.23
C ILE A 16 -23.80 -19.47 -7.34
N ALA A 17 -24.84 -19.11 -8.10
CA ALA A 17 -25.31 -17.75 -8.27
C ALA A 17 -25.67 -17.11 -6.92
N GLY A 18 -26.40 -17.84 -6.07
CA GLY A 18 -26.73 -17.38 -4.71
C GLY A 18 -25.49 -17.14 -3.83
N ARG A 19 -24.49 -18.04 -3.89
CA ARG A 19 -23.22 -17.87 -3.15
C ARG A 19 -22.39 -16.70 -3.67
N LYS A 20 -22.29 -16.54 -4.99
CA LYS A 20 -21.58 -15.42 -5.63
C LYS A 20 -22.18 -14.08 -5.21
N HIS A 21 -23.51 -13.99 -5.13
CA HIS A 21 -24.17 -12.75 -4.73
C HIS A 21 -23.85 -12.37 -3.28
N ARG A 22 -23.89 -13.34 -2.36
CA ARG A 22 -23.53 -13.15 -0.93
C ARG A 22 -22.06 -12.76 -0.76
N LEU A 23 -21.15 -13.45 -1.46
CA LEU A 23 -19.72 -13.12 -1.46
C LEU A 23 -19.46 -11.70 -1.98
N THR A 24 -20.16 -11.29 -3.03
CA THR A 24 -20.00 -9.95 -3.60
C THR A 24 -20.48 -8.87 -2.64
N GLN A 25 -21.61 -9.08 -1.94
CA GLN A 25 -22.11 -8.14 -0.94
C GLN A 25 -21.21 -8.07 0.29
N ALA A 26 -20.78 -9.23 0.81
CA ALA A 26 -19.83 -9.29 1.92
C ALA A 26 -18.49 -8.62 1.54
N GLY A 27 -17.98 -8.89 0.34
CA GLY A 27 -16.75 -8.28 -0.17
C GLY A 27 -16.85 -6.76 -0.28
N LYS A 28 -17.97 -6.21 -0.75
CA LYS A 28 -18.19 -4.76 -0.81
C LYS A 28 -18.24 -4.11 0.58
N ALA A 29 -18.92 -4.73 1.54
CA ALA A 29 -19.01 -4.23 2.90
C ALA A 29 -17.67 -4.28 3.63
N THR A 30 -16.96 -5.39 3.53
CA THR A 30 -15.61 -5.55 4.10
C THR A 30 -14.61 -4.62 3.43
N GLY A 31 -14.69 -4.46 2.10
CA GLY A 31 -13.82 -3.58 1.33
C GLY A 31 -13.94 -2.12 1.76
N LYS A 32 -15.16 -1.59 1.91
CA LYS A 32 -15.38 -0.22 2.40
C LYS A 32 -14.82 -0.03 3.81
N ARG A 33 -15.10 -0.95 4.74
CA ARG A 33 -14.56 -0.89 6.11
C ARG A 33 -13.04 -0.96 6.15
N ALA A 34 -12.44 -1.78 5.30
CA ALA A 34 -10.99 -1.88 5.20
C ALA A 34 -10.39 -0.56 4.70
N LEU A 35 -10.99 0.07 3.69
CA LEU A 35 -10.57 1.38 3.19
C LEU A 35 -10.71 2.48 4.25
N ASP A 36 -11.84 2.51 4.98
CA ASP A 36 -12.04 3.46 6.08
C ASP A 36 -11.02 3.25 7.21
N THR A 37 -10.69 1.98 7.50
CA THR A 37 -9.67 1.63 8.50
C THR A 37 -8.27 2.05 8.03
N LEU A 38 -7.93 1.85 6.75
CA LEU A 38 -6.66 2.29 6.16
C LEU A 38 -6.53 3.82 6.08
N ALA A 39 -7.65 4.53 5.95
CA ALA A 39 -7.71 5.98 5.96
C ALA A 39 -7.66 6.58 7.39
N SER A 40 -7.74 5.74 8.43
CA SER A 40 -7.69 6.19 9.81
C SER A 40 -6.33 6.82 10.14
N PRO A 41 -6.29 7.95 10.86
CA PRO A 41 -5.04 8.57 11.31
C PRO A 41 -4.15 7.61 12.12
N VAL A 42 -4.74 6.69 12.88
CA VAL A 42 -4.01 5.76 13.74
C VAL A 42 -3.29 4.69 12.92
N THR A 43 -3.95 4.15 11.89
CA THR A 43 -3.35 3.13 11.03
C THR A 43 -2.26 3.72 10.15
N LEU A 44 -2.46 4.95 9.65
CA LEU A 44 -1.42 5.73 8.96
C LEU A 44 -0.20 5.95 9.86
N ALA A 45 -0.40 6.40 11.10
CA ALA A 45 0.69 6.58 12.05
C ALA A 45 1.44 5.27 12.37
N GLY A 46 0.69 4.17 12.56
CA GLY A 46 1.27 2.84 12.76
C GLY A 46 2.05 2.36 11.55
N ALA A 47 1.52 2.52 10.34
CA ALA A 47 2.19 2.16 9.10
C ALA A 47 3.47 2.98 8.88
N LEU A 48 3.44 4.28 9.18
CA LEU A 48 4.61 5.15 9.13
C LEU A 48 5.68 4.72 10.16
N ALA A 49 5.27 4.42 11.40
CA ALA A 49 6.18 3.94 12.43
C ALA A 49 6.84 2.61 12.05
N LEU A 50 6.05 1.66 11.54
CA LEU A 50 6.55 0.37 11.04
C LEU A 50 7.47 0.54 9.83
N GLY A 51 7.09 1.38 8.88
CA GLY A 51 7.90 1.70 7.71
C GLY A 51 9.23 2.37 8.09
N PHE A 52 9.22 3.27 9.08
CA PHE A 52 10.41 3.91 9.62
C PHE A 52 11.30 2.92 10.39
N ALA A 53 10.72 2.05 11.22
CA ALA A 53 11.49 1.02 11.94
C ALA A 53 12.15 0.03 10.97
N ALA A 54 11.42 -0.44 9.96
CA ALA A 54 11.95 -1.34 8.94
C ALA A 54 13.02 -0.65 8.07
N GLY A 55 12.76 0.57 7.59
CA GLY A 55 13.69 1.31 6.73
C GLY A 55 14.92 1.85 7.48
N GLY A 56 14.70 2.43 8.66
CA GLY A 56 15.75 3.00 9.52
C GLY A 56 16.62 1.94 10.18
N GLY A 57 16.05 0.84 10.66
CA GLY A 57 16.79 -0.29 11.22
C GLY A 57 17.71 -0.97 10.20
N LEU A 58 17.27 -1.10 8.95
CA LEU A 58 18.09 -1.61 7.84
C LEU A 58 19.16 -0.61 7.38
N ALA A 59 18.89 0.70 7.45
CA ALA A 59 19.86 1.74 7.10
C ALA A 59 20.99 1.86 8.14
N HIS A 60 20.68 1.67 9.43
CA HIS A 60 21.69 1.79 10.49
C HIS A 60 22.66 0.59 10.51
N LYS A 61 22.18 -0.62 10.21
CA LYS A 61 23.03 -1.82 10.11
C LYS A 61 24.08 -1.74 8.99
N ARG A 62 23.89 -0.88 7.98
CA ARG A 62 24.86 -0.69 6.88
C ARG A 62 25.98 0.30 7.18
N ARG A 63 25.91 1.09 8.25
CA ARG A 63 26.94 2.11 8.57
C ARG A 63 28.09 1.61 9.45
N ASN A 64 27.97 0.42 10.05
CA ASN A 64 29.02 -0.18 10.89
C ASN A 64 29.83 -1.31 10.20
N GLY A 65 29.70 -1.48 8.90
CA GLY A 65 30.55 -2.38 8.11
C GLY A 65 31.73 -1.61 7.53
N GLY A 66 32.83 -1.56 8.26
CA GLY A 66 34.08 -0.95 7.81
C GLY A 66 34.59 -1.52 6.49
N HIS A 67 35.19 -0.62 5.70
CA HIS A 67 36.11 -0.82 4.58
C HIS A 67 36.34 -2.26 4.10
N HIS A 68 35.83 -2.60 2.90
CA HIS A 68 36.60 -3.25 1.83
C HIS A 68 35.79 -3.20 0.51
N GLU A 69 36.37 -2.50 -0.46
CA GLU A 69 36.39 -2.76 -1.90
C GLU A 69 35.18 -3.23 -2.73
N ARG A 70 35.15 -2.62 -3.93
CA ARG A 70 34.60 -3.11 -5.21
C ARG A 70 33.09 -3.02 -5.42
N ARG A 71 32.76 -2.06 -6.29
CA ARG A 71 31.70 -2.10 -7.32
C ARG A 71 31.07 -3.49 -7.48
N LYS A 72 29.81 -3.65 -7.07
CA LYS A 72 28.90 -4.65 -7.64
C LYS A 72 27.53 -4.00 -7.92
N PRO A 73 26.98 -4.19 -9.13
CA PRO A 73 25.79 -3.48 -9.58
C PRO A 73 24.52 -3.99 -8.91
N ALA A 74 23.53 -3.10 -8.89
CA ALA A 74 22.14 -3.25 -8.47
C ALA A 74 21.63 -4.70 -8.27
N THR A 75 21.27 -5.01 -7.04
CA THR A 75 20.29 -6.08 -6.74
C THR A 75 18.92 -5.63 -7.26
N ALA A 76 18.67 -5.95 -8.54
CA ALA A 76 17.45 -5.67 -9.29
C ALA A 76 16.24 -6.57 -8.91
N GLY A 77 16.36 -7.44 -7.90
CA GLY A 77 15.31 -8.42 -7.57
C GLY A 77 14.23 -7.95 -6.58
N LYS A 78 14.51 -6.94 -5.75
CA LYS A 78 13.58 -6.46 -4.69
C LYS A 78 13.40 -4.94 -4.64
N SER A 79 14.15 -4.22 -5.48
CA SER A 79 14.15 -2.75 -5.60
C SER A 79 13.21 -2.24 -6.70
N GLY A 80 12.67 -3.09 -7.57
CA GLY A 80 11.79 -2.68 -8.67
C GLY A 80 10.48 -2.06 -8.18
N ILE A 81 9.76 -2.74 -7.29
CA ILE A 81 8.49 -2.22 -6.72
C ILE A 81 8.75 -1.06 -5.75
N ALA A 82 9.80 -1.14 -4.94
CA ALA A 82 10.18 -0.04 -4.06
C ALA A 82 10.58 1.21 -4.86
N GLY A 83 11.31 1.04 -5.96
CA GLY A 83 11.68 2.11 -6.89
C GLY A 83 10.47 2.70 -7.61
N LEU A 84 9.49 1.88 -7.99
CA LEU A 84 8.22 2.34 -8.56
C LEU A 84 7.36 3.08 -7.54
N LEU A 85 7.29 2.61 -6.30
CA LEU A 85 6.59 3.30 -5.21
C LEU A 85 7.25 4.64 -4.88
N VAL A 86 8.57 4.69 -4.78
CA VAL A 86 9.31 5.94 -4.56
C VAL A 86 9.11 6.89 -5.73
N SER A 87 9.19 6.41 -6.98
CA SER A 87 8.99 7.24 -8.16
C SER A 87 7.55 7.75 -8.27
N GLY A 88 6.55 6.91 -7.98
CA GLY A 88 5.14 7.27 -7.95
C GLY A 88 4.82 8.27 -6.83
N ALA A 89 5.37 8.07 -5.63
CA ALA A 89 5.25 9.02 -4.54
C ALA A 89 5.89 10.38 -4.88
N MET A 90 7.07 10.37 -5.52
CA MET A 90 7.75 11.58 -5.95
C MET A 90 6.96 12.33 -7.04
N TRP A 91 6.37 11.60 -7.98
CA TRP A 91 5.49 12.17 -9.01
C TRP A 91 4.22 12.79 -8.40
N PHE A 92 3.60 12.11 -7.43
CA PHE A 92 2.42 12.63 -6.72
C PHE A 92 2.74 13.86 -5.85
N VAL A 93 3.87 13.86 -5.14
CA VAL A 93 4.33 15.03 -4.38
C VAL A 93 4.59 16.21 -5.32
N ARG A 94 5.16 15.94 -6.51
CA ARG A 94 5.38 16.96 -7.53
C ARG A 94 4.07 17.50 -8.11
N SER A 95 3.08 16.65 -8.37
CA SER A 95 1.79 17.08 -8.96
C SER A 95 0.94 17.90 -7.99
N GLN A 96 0.94 17.56 -6.69
CA GLN A 96 0.11 18.23 -5.70
C GLN A 96 0.78 19.45 -5.04
N TYR A 97 2.10 19.43 -4.89
CA TYR A 97 2.82 20.46 -4.12
C TYR A 97 3.86 21.23 -4.95
N GLY A 98 3.89 21.02 -6.28
CA GLY A 98 4.85 21.67 -7.18
C GLY A 98 6.30 21.21 -6.99
N GLY A 99 6.53 20.23 -6.13
CA GLY A 99 7.84 19.70 -5.80
C GLY A 99 8.10 19.60 -4.29
N PRO A 100 9.23 18.99 -3.89
CA PRO A 100 9.56 18.75 -2.49
C PRO A 100 9.70 20.06 -1.68
N ALA A 101 10.14 21.15 -2.31
CA ALA A 101 10.22 22.46 -1.68
C ALA A 101 8.84 23.06 -1.35
N GLY A 102 7.82 22.81 -2.18
CA GLY A 102 6.46 23.28 -1.92
C GLY A 102 5.78 22.49 -0.81
N LEU A 103 6.00 21.17 -0.76
CA LEU A 103 5.57 20.32 0.36
C LEU A 103 6.21 20.81 1.67
N ALA A 104 7.52 21.09 1.65
CA ALA A 104 8.24 21.61 2.81
C ALA A 104 7.69 22.96 3.28
N ARG A 105 7.34 23.87 2.37
CA ARG A 105 6.70 25.16 2.70
C ARG A 105 5.32 25.00 3.33
N VAL A 106 4.48 24.11 2.80
CA VAL A 106 3.15 23.83 3.34
C VAL A 106 3.25 23.21 4.74
N LEU A 107 4.16 22.25 4.93
CA LEU A 107 4.40 21.65 6.24
C LEU A 107 4.96 22.69 7.22
N ALA A 108 5.99 23.45 6.83
CA ALA A 108 6.58 24.50 7.66
C ALA A 108 5.53 25.56 8.06
N ALA A 109 4.67 25.99 7.15
CA ALA A 109 3.58 26.92 7.45
C ALA A 109 2.57 26.33 8.44
N LYS A 110 2.25 25.04 8.33
CA LYS A 110 1.32 24.34 9.24
C LYS A 110 1.90 24.17 10.65
N PHE A 111 3.19 23.88 10.77
CA PHE A 111 3.86 23.71 12.06
C PHE A 111 4.24 25.04 12.72
N SER A 112 4.62 26.05 11.93
CA SER A 112 4.86 27.41 12.43
C SER A 112 3.58 28.05 12.98
N LYS A 113 2.43 27.84 12.32
CA LYS A 113 1.13 28.35 12.78
C LYS A 113 0.59 27.67 14.06
N LYS A 114 1.15 26.53 14.47
CA LYS A 114 0.76 25.82 15.70
C LYS A 114 1.70 26.12 16.88
N GLY A 115 2.80 26.81 16.64
CA GLY A 115 3.79 27.21 17.66
C GLY A 115 3.74 28.68 18.06
N SER A 116 2.73 29.44 17.61
CA SER A 116 2.48 30.83 18.00
C SER A 116 1.07 30.99 18.56
#